data_AF-A0A0D2J490-F1
#
_entry.id   AF-A0A0D2J490-F1
#
_cell.length_a   1.000
_cell.length_b   1.000
_cell.length_c   1.000
_cell.angle_alpha   90.00
_cell.angle_beta   90.00
_cell.angle_gamma   90.00
#
_symmetry.space_group_name_H-M   'P 1'
#
loop_
_entity.id
_entity.type
_entity.pdbx_description
1 polymer ?
#
loop_
_entity_poly.entity_id
_entity_poly.type
_entity_poly.pdbx_seq_one_letter_code
_entity_poly.pdbx_strand_id
1 'polypeptide(L)'
;MRDKFLPEYPPWSQSKTWFEAGDTLKMLCQKNHRALARARFWSYVIQDGILATKNLLDRLCAVTCLRCVEPCCHRARIWADFSDLVFWRLGGVLPPSGQLFFDKHQGCVYLGETGCVLERAARPWVCTWYLCPEQKKLLRSLGPGWVYTWEDSVKRIKTARQRMVEDFIEVCGRV
;
A
#
# COMPACT_ATOMS: atom_id res chain seq x y z
N MET A 1 19.77 12.61 -0.60
CA MET A 1 18.37 12.25 -0.89
C MET A 1 17.99 12.98 -2.16
N ARG A 2 17.72 12.28 -3.27
CA ARG A 2 17.27 12.97 -4.49
C ARG A 2 15.79 13.30 -4.30
N ASP A 3 15.49 14.58 -4.14
CA ASP A 3 14.19 15.17 -4.51
C ASP A 3 14.01 14.97 -6.01
N LYS A 4 13.67 13.75 -6.41
CA LYS A 4 13.18 13.47 -7.76
C LYS A 4 11.71 13.86 -7.73
N PHE A 5 11.39 14.97 -8.40
CA PHE A 5 10.09 15.35 -8.94
C PHE A 5 8.98 14.34 -8.62
N LEU A 6 8.43 14.42 -7.42
CA LEU A 6 7.14 13.80 -7.18
C LEU A 6 6.16 14.55 -8.07
N PRO A 7 5.40 13.86 -8.93
CA PRO A 7 4.45 14.53 -9.80
C PRO A 7 3.51 15.39 -8.95
N GLU A 8 3.11 16.56 -9.49
CA GLU A 8 2.25 17.48 -8.76
C GLU A 8 0.92 16.82 -8.33
N TYR A 9 0.50 15.81 -9.09
CA TYR A 9 -0.68 14.98 -8.85
C TYR A 9 -0.32 13.49 -8.83
N PRO A 10 -0.98 12.67 -8.00
CA PRO A 10 -0.77 11.24 -8.03
C PRO A 10 -1.24 10.65 -9.38
N PRO A 11 -0.64 9.53 -9.83
CA PRO A 11 -1.18 8.76 -10.93
C PRO A 11 -2.65 8.39 -10.66
N TRP A 12 -3.46 8.45 -11.72
CA TRP A 12 -4.89 8.12 -11.66
C TRP A 12 -5.67 8.91 -10.61
N SER A 13 -5.31 10.19 -10.41
CA SER A 13 -6.00 11.09 -9.49
C SER A 13 -7.46 11.32 -9.87
N GLN A 14 -7.84 11.16 -11.15
CA GLN A 14 -9.23 11.33 -11.58
C GLN A 14 -9.98 10.00 -11.52
N SER A 15 -11.26 10.02 -11.11
CA SER A 15 -12.08 8.80 -11.02
C SER A 15 -12.09 8.01 -12.33
N LYS A 16 -12.21 8.69 -13.49
CA LYS A 16 -12.19 8.05 -14.80
C LYS A 16 -10.90 7.24 -15.03
N THR A 17 -9.74 7.85 -14.81
CA THR A 17 -8.44 7.20 -15.05
C THR A 17 -8.14 6.12 -14.00
N TRP A 18 -8.67 6.24 -12.79
CA TRP A 18 -8.64 5.19 -11.76
C TRP A 18 -9.39 3.93 -12.21
N PHE A 19 -10.63 4.07 -12.67
CA PHE A 19 -11.42 2.94 -13.15
C PHE A 19 -10.83 2.33 -14.42
N GLU A 20 -10.37 3.14 -15.38
CA GLU A 20 -9.72 2.65 -16.60
C GLU A 20 -8.47 1.81 -16.30
N ALA A 21 -7.64 2.24 -15.33
CA ALA A 21 -6.48 1.47 -14.89
C ALA A 21 -6.90 0.14 -14.25
N GLY A 22 -7.90 0.18 -13.38
CA GLY A 22 -8.45 -1.02 -12.73
C GLY A 22 -9.02 -2.03 -13.74
N ASP A 23 -9.81 -1.57 -14.70
CA ASP A 23 -10.41 -2.41 -15.74
C ASP A 23 -9.37 -2.98 -16.70
N THR A 24 -8.36 -2.18 -17.06
CA THR A 24 -7.23 -2.65 -17.89
C THR A 24 -6.48 -3.78 -17.18
N LEU A 25 -6.13 -3.60 -15.90
CA LEU A 25 -5.46 -4.64 -15.11
C LEU A 25 -6.34 -5.89 -14.94
N LYS A 26 -7.66 -5.70 -14.80
CA LYS A 26 -8.63 -6.80 -14.75
C LYS A 26 -8.62 -7.62 -16.03
N MET A 27 -8.69 -6.97 -17.19
CA MET A 27 -8.62 -7.64 -18.48
C MET A 27 -7.30 -8.38 -18.67
N LEU A 28 -6.16 -7.74 -18.36
CA LEU A 28 -4.83 -8.37 -18.45
C LEU A 28 -4.73 -9.61 -17.56
N CYS A 29 -5.24 -9.54 -16.33
CA CYS A 29 -5.24 -10.67 -15.40
C CYS A 29 -6.12 -11.83 -15.89
N GLN A 30 -7.25 -11.53 -16.55
CA GLN A 30 -8.14 -12.54 -17.13
C GLN A 30 -7.50 -13.21 -18.35
N LYS A 31 -6.98 -12.41 -19.28
CA LYS A 31 -6.30 -12.89 -20.50
C LYS A 31 -5.11 -13.80 -20.18
N ASN A 32 -4.32 -13.43 -19.17
CA ASN A 32 -3.08 -14.13 -18.82
C ASN A 32 -3.22 -15.01 -17.56
N HIS A 33 -4.42 -15.50 -17.25
CA HIS A 33 -4.70 -16.13 -15.96
C HIS A 33 -3.69 -17.23 -15.59
N ARG A 34 -3.42 -18.20 -16.46
CA ARG A 34 -2.46 -19.27 -16.11
C ARG A 34 -1.02 -18.78 -16.03
N ALA A 35 -0.61 -17.89 -16.93
CA ALA A 35 0.76 -17.36 -16.98
C ALA A 35 1.11 -16.50 -15.75
N LEU A 36 0.13 -15.84 -15.13
CA LEU A 36 0.31 -15.01 -13.92
C LEU A 36 0.38 -15.80 -12.60
N ALA A 37 0.54 -17.13 -12.63
CA ALA A 37 0.59 -17.95 -11.42
C ALA A 37 1.69 -17.49 -10.43
N ARG A 38 2.89 -17.19 -10.94
CA ARG A 38 4.00 -16.69 -10.10
C ARG A 38 3.71 -15.31 -9.50
N ALA A 39 3.16 -14.38 -10.29
CA ALA A 39 2.78 -13.07 -9.80
C ALA A 39 1.72 -13.17 -8.68
N ARG A 40 0.74 -14.07 -8.80
CA ARG A 40 -0.24 -14.34 -7.72
C ARG A 40 0.40 -14.89 -6.47
N PHE A 41 1.35 -15.83 -6.60
CA PHE A 41 2.09 -16.35 -5.46
C PHE A 41 2.70 -15.20 -4.65
N TRP A 42 3.36 -14.23 -5.31
CA TRP A 42 3.89 -13.06 -4.62
C TRP A 42 2.81 -12.17 -4.00
N SER A 43 1.64 -12.02 -4.63
CA SER A 43 0.53 -11.30 -4.00
C SER A 43 0.06 -11.96 -2.69
N TYR A 44 0.06 -13.30 -2.60
CA TYR A 44 -0.26 -13.98 -1.35
C TYR A 44 0.81 -13.76 -0.28
N VAL A 45 2.10 -13.79 -0.66
CA VAL A 45 3.20 -13.48 0.27
C VAL A 45 3.10 -12.05 0.80
N ILE A 46 2.72 -11.08 -0.04
CA ILE A 46 2.49 -9.69 0.37
C ILE A 46 1.32 -9.62 1.35
N GLN A 47 0.20 -10.26 1.02
CA GLN A 47 -1.01 -10.24 1.86
C GLN A 47 -0.73 -10.86 3.24
N ASP A 48 -0.07 -12.01 3.28
CA ASP A 48 0.33 -12.68 4.52
C ASP A 48 1.25 -11.77 5.36
N GLY A 49 2.25 -11.14 4.75
CA GLY A 49 3.13 -10.18 5.44
C GLY A 49 2.37 -8.96 5.99
N ILE A 50 1.40 -8.43 5.25
CA ILE A 50 0.55 -7.33 5.73
C ILE A 50 -0.29 -7.80 6.93
N LEU A 51 -0.89 -8.98 6.87
CA LEU A 51 -1.70 -9.52 7.95
C LEU A 51 -0.86 -9.84 9.20
N ALA A 52 0.34 -10.37 9.02
CA ALA A 52 1.29 -10.63 10.11
C ALA A 52 1.68 -9.33 10.86
N THR A 53 1.73 -8.20 10.15
CA THR A 53 2.04 -6.89 10.77
C THR A 53 0.81 -6.13 11.28
N LYS A 54 -0.41 -6.58 10.96
CA LYS A 54 -1.68 -5.88 11.27
C LYS A 54 -1.78 -5.50 12.74
N ASN A 55 -1.61 -6.45 13.66
CA ASN A 55 -1.81 -6.21 15.09
C ASN A 55 -0.82 -5.17 15.64
N LEU A 56 0.45 -5.24 15.20
CA LEU A 56 1.45 -4.26 15.58
C LEU A 56 1.07 -2.87 15.07
N LEU A 57 0.75 -2.74 13.78
CA LEU A 57 0.40 -1.46 13.18
C LEU A 57 -0.89 -0.87 13.75
N ASP A 58 -1.89 -1.71 14.04
CA ASP A 58 -3.14 -1.28 14.66
C ASP A 58 -2.91 -0.80 16.10
N ARG A 59 -2.06 -1.48 16.86
CA ARG A 59 -1.64 -1.01 18.20
C ARG A 59 -0.90 0.32 18.13
N LEU A 60 0.05 0.46 17.20
CA LEU A 60 0.78 1.72 17.01
C LEU A 60 -0.19 2.85 16.66
N CYS A 61 -1.13 2.62 15.74
CA CYS A 61 -2.15 3.59 15.36
C CYS A 61 -3.09 3.94 16.52
N ALA A 62 -3.60 2.96 17.26
CA ALA A 62 -4.53 3.20 18.36
C ALA A 62 -3.93 4.09 19.46
N VAL A 63 -2.63 3.93 19.74
CA VAL A 63 -1.93 4.73 20.75
C VAL A 63 -1.56 6.13 20.23
N THR A 64 -1.20 6.25 18.95
CA THR A 64 -0.62 7.50 18.41
C THR A 64 -1.61 8.36 17.62
N CYS A 65 -2.49 7.77 16.83
CA CYS A 65 -3.31 8.49 15.85
C CYS A 65 -4.50 9.22 16.47
N LEU A 66 -5.12 8.69 17.54
CA LEU A 66 -6.31 9.30 18.16
C LEU A 66 -6.08 10.70 18.73
N ARG A 67 -4.82 11.06 19.02
CA ARG A 67 -4.43 12.36 19.56
C ARG A 67 -3.51 13.14 18.61
N CYS A 68 -3.32 12.62 17.40
CA CYS A 68 -2.41 13.23 16.44
C CYS A 68 -3.11 14.39 15.75
N VAL A 69 -2.61 15.61 15.95
CA VAL A 69 -3.11 16.81 15.26
C VAL A 69 -2.87 16.73 13.75
N GLU A 70 -1.79 16.05 13.34
CA GLU A 70 -1.41 15.88 11.93
C GLU A 70 -1.05 14.43 11.63
N PRO A 71 -2.04 13.51 11.49
CA PRO A 71 -1.79 12.13 11.14
C PRO A 71 -1.01 11.99 9.83
N CYS A 72 -0.36 10.84 9.65
CA CYS A 72 0.38 10.54 8.42
C CYS A 72 -0.47 10.69 7.14
N CYS A 73 -1.78 10.54 7.26
CA CYS A 73 -2.76 10.80 6.20
C CYS A 73 -2.78 12.25 5.68
N HIS A 74 -2.29 13.23 6.42
CA HIS A 74 -2.12 14.63 5.95
C HIS A 74 -0.69 14.92 5.47
N ARG A 75 0.33 14.29 6.07
CA ARG A 75 1.74 14.60 5.79
C ARG A 75 2.37 13.74 4.71
N ALA A 76 2.09 12.44 4.74
CA ALA A 76 2.88 11.43 4.04
C ALA A 76 2.31 11.13 2.66
N ARG A 77 1.96 12.16 1.85
CA ARG A 77 1.46 12.07 0.45
C ARG A 77 1.08 10.64 0.03
N ILE A 78 -0.02 10.15 0.58
CA ILE A 78 -0.39 8.73 0.51
C ILE A 78 -1.16 8.53 -0.78
N TRP A 79 -0.59 7.80 -1.73
CA TRP A 79 -1.29 7.36 -2.93
C TRP A 79 -0.97 5.90 -3.24
N ALA A 80 -1.88 5.24 -3.95
CA ALA A 80 -1.66 3.95 -4.55
C ALA A 80 -0.77 4.09 -5.79
N ASP A 81 0.25 3.26 -5.88
CA ASP A 81 1.10 3.14 -7.06
C ASP A 81 0.67 1.97 -7.96
N PHE A 82 1.35 1.79 -9.09
CA PHE A 82 1.09 0.67 -10.01
C PHE A 82 1.18 -0.70 -9.32
N SER A 83 2.13 -0.87 -8.41
CA SER A 83 2.34 -2.14 -7.70
C SER A 83 1.19 -2.43 -6.73
N ASP A 84 0.59 -1.40 -6.12
CA ASP A 84 -0.62 -1.54 -5.30
C ASP A 84 -1.80 -2.02 -6.14
N LEU A 85 -2.03 -1.44 -7.32
CA LEU A 85 -3.11 -1.87 -8.21
C LEU A 85 -2.93 -3.32 -8.68
N VAL A 86 -1.71 -3.72 -9.04
CA VAL A 86 -1.37 -5.10 -9.42
C VAL A 86 -1.60 -6.05 -8.25
N PHE A 87 -1.16 -5.68 -7.05
CA PHE A 87 -1.36 -6.46 -5.83
C PHE A 87 -2.84 -6.71 -5.56
N TRP A 88 -3.67 -5.67 -5.55
CA TRP A 88 -5.10 -5.81 -5.28
C TRP A 88 -5.77 -6.73 -6.29
N ARG A 89 -5.41 -6.58 -7.57
CA ARG A 89 -6.00 -7.40 -8.63
C ARG A 89 -5.60 -8.87 -8.54
N LEU A 90 -4.32 -9.16 -8.31
CA LEU A 90 -3.81 -10.54 -8.25
C LEU A 90 -4.20 -11.25 -6.94
N GLY A 91 -4.23 -10.52 -5.83
CA GLY A 91 -4.56 -11.03 -4.50
C GLY A 91 -6.07 -11.10 -4.22
N GLY A 92 -6.92 -10.68 -5.16
CA GLY A 92 -8.37 -10.65 -4.95
C GLY A 92 -8.83 -9.68 -3.86
N VAL A 93 -8.01 -8.65 -3.57
CA VAL A 93 -8.34 -7.61 -2.61
C VAL A 93 -9.18 -6.54 -3.31
N LEU A 94 -10.28 -6.12 -2.69
CA LEU A 94 -11.06 -5.01 -3.20
C LEU A 94 -10.25 -3.72 -3.09
N PRO A 95 -9.94 -3.04 -4.21
CA PRO A 95 -9.25 -1.76 -4.16
C PRO A 95 -10.16 -0.69 -3.54
N PRO A 96 -9.58 0.41 -3.03
CA PRO A 96 -10.36 1.60 -2.70
C PRO A 96 -11.18 2.09 -3.91
N SER A 97 -12.30 2.76 -3.63
CA SER A 97 -13.20 3.32 -4.66
C SER A 97 -12.56 4.39 -5.55
N GLY A 98 -11.41 4.93 -5.15
CA GLY A 98 -10.65 5.93 -5.89
C GLY A 98 -9.23 6.06 -5.34
N GLN A 99 -8.44 6.93 -5.97
CA GLN A 99 -7.15 7.33 -5.42
C GLN A 99 -7.35 8.00 -4.05
N LEU A 100 -6.38 7.83 -3.16
CA LEU A 100 -6.51 8.27 -1.76
C LEU A 100 -6.48 9.81 -1.61
N PHE A 101 -6.09 10.51 -2.67
CA PHE A 101 -5.79 11.93 -2.65
C PHE A 101 -5.98 12.54 -4.05
N PHE A 102 -6.60 13.71 -4.09
CA PHE A 102 -6.95 14.43 -5.32
C PHE A 102 -6.20 15.76 -5.46
N ASP A 103 -5.86 16.41 -4.35
CA ASP A 103 -5.23 17.73 -4.28
C ASP A 103 -4.17 17.75 -3.16
N LYS A 104 -3.02 18.40 -3.42
CA LYS A 104 -1.93 18.64 -2.47
C LYS A 104 -2.32 19.24 -1.12
N HIS A 105 -3.46 19.92 -1.06
CA HIS A 105 -3.96 20.58 0.14
C HIS A 105 -4.97 19.74 0.94
N GLN A 106 -5.38 18.57 0.44
CA GLN A 106 -6.37 17.71 1.09
C GLN A 106 -5.71 16.50 1.76
N GLY A 107 -6.25 16.05 2.89
CA GLY A 107 -5.82 14.80 3.50
C GLY A 107 -6.28 13.57 2.72
N CYS A 108 -5.81 12.39 3.12
CA CYS A 108 -6.34 11.12 2.62
C CYS A 108 -7.87 11.05 2.83
N VAL A 109 -8.63 10.81 1.76
CA VAL A 109 -10.11 10.77 1.80
C VAL A 109 -10.68 9.58 2.59
N TYR A 110 -9.83 8.61 2.94
CA TYR A 110 -10.20 7.44 3.73
C TYR A 110 -9.84 7.57 5.21
N LEU A 111 -9.45 8.76 5.68
CA LEU A 111 -9.30 9.06 7.09
C LEU A 111 -10.68 9.36 7.69
N GLY A 112 -11.19 8.46 8.52
CA GLY A 112 -12.40 8.68 9.33
C GLY A 112 -12.07 9.21 10.72
N GLU A 113 -13.11 9.48 11.52
CA GLU A 113 -13.00 10.05 12.87
C GLU A 113 -12.14 9.19 13.82
N THR A 114 -12.22 7.87 13.69
CA THR A 114 -11.49 6.90 14.53
C THR A 114 -10.26 6.31 13.85
N GLY A 115 -9.85 6.87 12.70
CA GLY A 115 -8.73 6.37 11.90
C GLY A 115 -9.14 5.93 10.50
N CYS A 116 -8.24 5.22 9.81
CA CYS A 116 -8.46 4.83 8.43
C CYS A 116 -9.58 3.79 8.29
N VAL A 117 -10.56 4.06 7.43
CA VAL A 117 -11.72 3.18 7.19
C VAL A 117 -11.41 2.00 6.27
N LEU A 118 -10.24 1.99 5.61
CA LEU A 118 -9.81 0.88 4.77
C LEU A 118 -9.24 -0.26 5.62
N GLU A 119 -9.56 -1.50 5.23
CA GLU A 119 -8.87 -2.68 5.73
C GLU A 119 -7.38 -2.65 5.37
N ARG A 120 -6.53 -3.26 6.19
CA ARG A 120 -5.06 -3.18 6.03
C ARG A 120 -4.57 -3.63 4.65
N ALA A 121 -5.15 -4.69 4.10
CA ALA A 121 -4.80 -5.17 2.76
C ALA A 121 -5.25 -4.21 1.64
N ALA A 122 -6.30 -3.41 1.84
CA ALA A 122 -6.77 -2.42 0.86
C ALA A 122 -6.01 -1.08 0.95
N ARG A 123 -5.12 -0.90 1.94
CA ARG A 123 -4.30 0.31 2.06
C ARG A 123 -3.08 0.20 1.13
N PRO A 124 -2.64 1.31 0.49
CA PRO A 124 -1.40 1.33 -0.27
C PRO A 124 -0.19 0.94 0.57
N TRP A 125 0.87 0.48 -0.08
CA TRP A 125 2.09 0.02 0.58
C TRP A 125 2.70 1.04 1.54
N VAL A 126 2.64 2.33 1.21
CA VAL A 126 3.11 3.40 2.10
C VAL A 126 2.48 3.35 3.49
N CYS A 127 1.22 2.92 3.62
CA CYS A 127 0.54 2.77 4.91
C CYS A 127 1.07 1.62 5.77
N THR A 128 1.93 0.76 5.21
CA THR A 128 2.54 -0.39 5.91
C THR A 128 4.00 -0.12 6.29
N TRP A 129 4.79 0.49 5.39
CA TRP A 129 6.21 0.75 5.66
C TRP A 129 6.50 2.12 6.29
N TYR A 130 5.60 3.10 6.14
CA TYR A 130 5.78 4.41 6.76
C TYR A 130 5.27 4.39 8.20
N LEU A 131 6.17 4.70 9.14
CA LEU A 131 5.83 5.03 10.53
C LEU A 131 6.17 6.49 10.81
N CYS A 132 5.24 7.23 11.40
CA CYS A 132 5.49 8.60 11.84
C CYS A 132 6.47 8.63 13.04
N PRO A 133 7.07 9.78 13.40
CA PRO A 133 8.02 9.86 14.51
C PRO A 133 7.49 9.27 15.83
N GLU A 134 6.24 9.54 16.18
CA GLU A 134 5.61 9.00 17.39
C GLU A 134 5.46 7.47 17.35
N GLN A 135 5.05 6.92 16.20
CA GLN A 135 4.97 5.47 16.01
C GLN A 135 6.35 4.81 16.06
N LYS A 136 7.39 5.45 15.51
CA LYS A 136 8.77 4.96 15.62
C LYS A 136 9.26 4.96 17.06
N LYS A 137 8.97 6.03 17.82
CA LYS A 137 9.31 6.12 19.24
C LYS A 137 8.61 5.03 20.04
N LEU A 138 7.31 4.82 19.80
CA LEU A 138 6.54 3.76 20.44
C LEU A 138 7.07 2.37 20.08
N LEU A 139 7.33 2.09 18.79
CA LEU A 139 7.90 0.82 18.35
C LEU A 139 9.24 0.52 19.05
N ARG A 140 10.12 1.52 19.16
CA ARG A 140 11.40 1.38 19.89
C ARG A 140 11.20 1.07 21.38
N SER A 141 10.18 1.66 22.01
CA SER A 141 9.87 1.39 23.42
C SER A 141 9.35 -0.02 23.68
N LEU A 142 8.82 -0.71 22.66
CA LEU A 142 8.43 -2.13 22.76
C LEU A 142 9.65 -3.07 22.83
N GLY A 143 10.83 -2.60 22.43
CA GLY A 143 12.10 -3.33 22.48
C GLY A 143 12.64 -3.73 21.10
N PRO A 144 13.93 -4.11 21.02
CA PRO A 144 14.63 -4.36 19.76
C PRO A 144 14.06 -5.52 18.94
N GLY A 145 13.48 -6.53 19.59
CA GLY A 145 12.83 -7.65 18.89
C GLY A 145 11.67 -7.20 18.00
N TRP A 146 10.83 -6.29 18.48
CA TRP A 146 9.70 -5.75 17.70
C TRP A 146 10.16 -4.90 16.52
N VAL A 147 11.22 -4.11 16.72
CA VAL A 147 11.84 -3.33 15.63
C VAL A 147 12.33 -4.27 14.53
N TYR A 148 13.11 -5.30 14.91
CA TYR A 148 13.63 -6.29 13.96
C TYR A 148 12.51 -7.02 13.21
N THR A 149 11.48 -7.51 13.92
CA THR A 149 10.36 -8.21 13.30
C THR A 149 9.62 -7.33 12.29
N TRP A 150 9.39 -6.05 12.61
CA TRP A 150 8.75 -5.12 11.68
C TRP A 150 9.64 -4.83 10.46
N GLU A 151 10.93 -4.56 10.67
CA GLU A 151 11.88 -4.29 9.59
C GLU A 151 12.05 -5.49 8.64
N ASP A 152 12.13 -6.71 9.18
CA ASP A 152 12.18 -7.94 8.38
C ASP A 152 10.89 -8.12 7.57
N SER A 153 9.72 -7.92 8.20
CA SER A 153 8.43 -7.98 7.51
C SER A 153 8.35 -6.97 6.37
N VAL A 154 8.77 -5.72 6.62
CA VAL A 154 8.79 -4.67 5.59
C VAL A 154 9.72 -5.04 4.44
N LYS A 155 10.90 -5.60 4.74
CA LYS A 155 11.86 -6.06 3.73
C LYS A 155 11.28 -7.18 2.88
N ARG A 156 10.67 -8.19 3.49
CA ARG A 156 10.06 -9.34 2.79
C ARG A 156 8.92 -8.89 1.89
N ILE A 157 8.03 -8.03 2.37
CA ILE A 157 6.94 -7.47 1.55
C ILE A 157 7.50 -6.64 0.39
N LYS A 158 8.50 -5.78 0.64
CA LYS A 158 9.13 -4.98 -0.42
C LYS A 158 9.72 -5.86 -1.52
N THR A 159 10.45 -6.92 -1.17
CA THR A 159 10.99 -7.87 -2.14
C THR A 159 9.87 -8.58 -2.91
N ALA A 160 8.83 -9.05 -2.22
CA ALA A 160 7.71 -9.71 -2.87
C ALA A 160 6.96 -8.77 -3.84
N ARG A 161 6.77 -7.49 -3.48
CA ARG A 161 6.18 -6.46 -4.36
C ARG A 161 6.98 -6.28 -5.65
N GLN A 162 8.31 -6.19 -5.53
CA GLN A 162 9.17 -6.08 -6.70
C GLN A 162 9.03 -7.32 -7.61
N ARG A 163 9.12 -8.52 -7.03
CA ARG A 163 8.98 -9.78 -7.79
C ARG A 163 7.62 -9.94 -8.45
N MET A 164 6.54 -9.56 -7.76
CA MET A 164 5.18 -9.56 -8.30
C MET A 164 5.07 -8.69 -9.56
N VAL A 165 5.63 -7.48 -9.52
CA VAL A 165 5.58 -6.55 -10.66
C VAL A 165 6.48 -7.02 -11.80
N GLU A 166 7.68 -7.52 -11.51
CA GLU A 166 8.57 -8.13 -12.52
C GLU A 166 7.87 -9.27 -13.26
N ASP A 167 7.30 -10.22 -12.52
CA ASP A 167 6.58 -11.38 -13.09
C ASP A 167 5.32 -10.93 -13.86
N PHE A 168 4.62 -9.89 -13.39
CA PHE A 168 3.45 -9.34 -14.09
C PHE A 168 3.84 -8.69 -15.42
N ILE A 169 4.88 -7.85 -15.43
CA ILE A 169 5.35 -7.15 -16.63
C ILE A 169 5.93 -8.14 -17.64
N GLU A 170 6.67 -9.16 -17.19
CA GLU A 170 7.21 -10.20 -18.10
C GLU A 170 6.10 -10.89 -18.90
N VAL A 171 4.97 -11.16 -18.26
CA VAL A 171 3.83 -11.85 -18.89
C VAL A 171 2.99 -10.91 -19.73
N CYS A 172 2.66 -9.72 -19.21
CA CYS A 172 1.71 -8.79 -19.85
C CYS A 172 2.36 -7.80 -20.83
N GLY A 173 3.67 -7.56 -20.70
CA GLY A 173 4.43 -6.61 -21.52
C GLY A 173 4.95 -7.19 -22.82
N ARG A 174 4.83 -8.51 -23.04
CA ARG A 174 5.04 -9.16 -24.34
C ARG A 174 3.79 -8.95 -25.20
N VAL A 175 3.57 -7.72 -25.65
CA VAL A 175 2.55 -7.35 -26.64
C VAL A 175 3.21 -7.26 -28.01
#